data_AF-A0A9D4Q765-F1
#
_entry.id   AF-A0A9D4Q765-F1
#
_cell.length_a   1.000
_cell.length_b   1.000
_cell.length_c   1.000
_cell.angle_alpha   90.00
_cell.angle_beta   90.00
_cell.angle_gamma   90.00
#
_symmetry.space_group_name_H-M   'P 1'
#
loop_
_entity.id
_entity.type
_entity.pdbx_description
1 polymer ?
#
loop_
_entity_poly.entity_id
_entity_poly.type
_entity_poly.pdbx_seq_one_letter_code
_entity_poly.pdbx_strand_id
1 'polypeptide(L)'
;MAWTSFLFAAGVVRQRAAVYAKLLMWHGATPSSMWLFTGQDIYQMGICDYRDIRMIQEHAHRLHAMHRSSAMASPHKKMALVDWRTARCAATKDGFVPKATMIVQASFRLH
;
A
#
# COMPACT_ATOMS: atom_id res chain seq x y z
N MET A 1 9.00 -20.67 7.47
CA MET A 1 9.01 -20.40 6.02
C MET A 1 8.95 -18.90 5.67
N ALA A 2 8.24 -18.05 6.41
CA ALA A 2 8.16 -16.61 6.10
C ALA A 2 9.52 -15.88 6.05
N TRP A 3 10.43 -16.20 6.99
CA TRP A 3 11.77 -15.59 7.04
C TRP A 3 12.65 -15.91 5.84
N THR A 4 12.67 -17.16 5.39
CA THR A 4 13.48 -17.56 4.22
C THR A 4 13.01 -16.86 2.95
N SER A 5 11.70 -16.67 2.77
CA SER A 5 11.15 -15.94 1.63
C SER A 5 11.49 -14.45 1.70
N PHE A 6 11.38 -13.84 2.88
CA PHE A 6 11.77 -12.45 3.10
C PHE A 6 13.25 -12.21 2.78
N LEU A 7 14.13 -13.07 3.31
CA LEU A 7 15.58 -12.96 3.10
C LEU A 7 15.97 -13.19 1.63
N PHE A 8 15.30 -14.12 0.95
CA PHE A 8 15.50 -14.32 -0.48
C PHE A 8 15.05 -13.10 -1.29
N ALA A 9 13.89 -12.51 -0.97
CA ALA A 9 13.39 -11.30 -1.61
C ALA A 9 14.29 -10.07 -1.34
N ALA A 10 15.00 -10.05 -0.22
CA ALA A 10 16.03 -9.06 0.07
C ALA A 10 17.32 -9.27 -0.75
N GLY A 11 17.54 -10.44 -1.35
CA GLY A 11 18.73 -10.77 -2.14
C GLY A 11 19.78 -11.61 -1.40
N VAL A 12 19.46 -12.15 -0.23
CA VAL A 12 20.37 -13.03 0.52
C VAL A 12 20.43 -14.42 -0.13
N VAL A 13 21.65 -14.96 -0.26
CA VAL A 13 21.89 -16.30 -0.81
C VAL A 13 21.17 -17.37 0.02
N ARG A 14 20.56 -18.37 -0.65
CA ARG A 14 19.74 -19.42 -0.02
C ARG A 14 20.37 -20.10 1.21
N GLN A 15 21.66 -20.45 1.12
CA GLN A 15 22.37 -21.13 2.20
C GLN A 15 22.45 -20.24 3.46
N ARG A 16 22.79 -18.96 3.28
CA ARG A 16 22.87 -17.97 4.38
C ARG A 16 21.48 -17.61 4.91
N ALA A 17 20.49 -17.48 4.02
CA ALA A 17 19.12 -17.16 4.39
C ALA A 17 18.53 -18.19 5.37
N ALA A 18 18.85 -19.48 5.23
CA ALA A 18 18.41 -20.51 6.16
C ALA A 18 19.01 -20.36 7.57
N VAL A 19 20.29 -19.96 7.66
CA VAL A 19 20.97 -19.71 8.94
C VAL A 19 20.43 -18.44 9.59
N TYR A 20 20.33 -17.35 8.84
CA TYR A 20 19.81 -16.07 9.35
C TYR A 20 18.35 -16.16 9.77
N ALA A 21 17.53 -16.93 9.07
CA ALA A 21 16.15 -17.18 9.47
C ALA A 21 16.06 -17.80 10.88
N LYS A 22 16.96 -18.74 11.22
CA LYS A 22 16.99 -19.34 12.56
C LYS A 22 17.42 -18.34 13.63
N LEU A 23 18.45 -17.55 13.36
CA LEU A 23 18.94 -16.51 14.27
C LEU A 23 17.86 -15.47 14.57
N LEU A 24 17.22 -14.93 13.53
CA LEU A 24 16.16 -13.93 13.67
C LEU A 24 14.95 -14.49 14.43
N MET A 25 14.60 -15.77 14.21
CA MET A 25 13.55 -16.45 14.99
C MET A 25 13.93 -16.63 16.46
N TRP A 26 15.18 -16.97 16.76
CA TRP A 26 15.68 -17.10 18.14
C TRP A 26 15.60 -15.79 18.91
N HIS A 27 15.85 -14.66 18.24
CA HIS A 27 15.71 -13.33 18.82
C HIS A 27 14.24 -12.85 18.88
N GLY A 28 13.27 -13.67 18.49
CA GLY A 28 11.85 -13.31 18.52
C GLY A 28 11.46 -12.26 17.47
N ALA A 29 12.32 -11.98 16.50
CA ALA A 29 12.01 -11.03 15.45
C ALA A 29 10.94 -11.60 14.51
N THR A 30 10.13 -10.70 13.95
CA THR A 30 9.20 -11.04 12.85
C THR A 30 9.58 -10.26 11.59
N PRO A 31 9.28 -10.78 10.38
CA PRO A 31 9.53 -10.03 9.14
C PRO A 31 8.82 -8.66 9.12
N SER A 32 7.64 -8.58 9.73
CA SER A 32 6.83 -7.37 9.81
C SER A 32 7.41 -6.30 10.73
N SER A 33 8.18 -6.68 11.74
CA SER A 33 8.88 -5.75 12.64
C SER A 33 10.29 -5.41 12.17
N MET A 34 10.78 -6.04 11.08
CA MET A 34 12.20 -5.95 10.69
C MET A 34 12.66 -4.51 10.40
N TRP A 35 11.75 -3.65 9.95
CA TRP A 35 12.03 -2.25 9.62
C TRP A 35 12.40 -1.39 10.84
N LEU A 36 12.08 -1.85 12.06
CA LEU A 36 12.41 -1.17 13.32
C LEU A 36 13.86 -1.37 13.74
N PHE A 37 14.53 -2.40 13.22
CA PHE A 37 15.88 -2.74 13.63
C PHE A 37 16.90 -1.96 12.79
N THR A 38 17.91 -1.43 13.48
CA THR A 38 19.07 -0.80 12.85
C THR A 38 20.04 -1.86 12.35
N GLY A 39 20.96 -1.48 11.45
CA GLY A 39 22.02 -2.38 11.02
C GLY A 39 22.87 -2.92 12.19
N GLN A 40 23.03 -2.14 13.26
CA GLN A 40 23.73 -2.56 14.47
C GLN A 40 22.95 -3.64 15.24
N ASP A 41 21.63 -3.51 15.35
CA ASP A 41 20.80 -4.54 16.02
C ASP A 41 20.89 -5.87 15.25
N ILE A 42 20.83 -5.81 13.92
CA ILE A 42 20.94 -6.97 13.03
C ILE A 42 22.32 -7.63 13.17
N TYR A 43 23.37 -6.82 13.30
CA TYR A 43 24.72 -7.30 13.59
C TYR A 43 24.79 -8.04 14.93
N GLN A 44 24.19 -7.47 15.98
CA GLN A 44 24.14 -8.08 17.32
C GLN A 44 23.34 -9.38 17.36
N MET A 45 22.41 -9.60 16.43
CA MET A 45 21.70 -10.87 16.24
C MET A 45 22.53 -11.97 15.55
N GLY A 46 23.81 -11.70 15.25
CA GLY A 46 24.74 -12.67 14.67
C GLY A 46 24.83 -12.66 13.15
N ILE A 47 24.20 -11.68 12.48
CA ILE A 47 24.36 -11.47 11.04
C ILE A 47 25.51 -10.50 10.82
N CYS A 48 26.72 -11.02 10.66
CA CYS A 48 27.94 -10.19 10.63
C CYS A 48 28.32 -9.65 9.24
N ASP A 49 27.63 -10.06 8.17
CA ASP A 49 27.92 -9.60 6.80
C ASP A 49 27.22 -8.26 6.52
N TYR A 50 28.00 -7.18 6.47
CA TYR A 50 27.50 -5.82 6.23
C TYR A 50 26.68 -5.67 4.95
N ARG A 51 27.00 -6.42 3.89
CA ARG A 51 26.25 -6.37 2.64
C ARG A 51 24.86 -6.97 2.84
N ASP A 52 24.79 -8.11 3.51
CA ASP A 52 23.51 -8.78 3.79
C ASP A 52 22.67 -7.94 4.77
N ILE A 53 23.26 -7.36 5.81
CA ILE A 53 22.57 -6.44 6.73
C ILE A 53 21.91 -5.29 5.96
N ARG A 54 22.67 -4.64 5.08
CA ARG A 54 22.17 -3.50 4.29
C ARG A 54 21.02 -3.92 3.38
N MET A 55 21.15 -5.05 2.68
CA MET A 55 20.09 -5.59 1.80
C MET A 55 18.80 -5.89 2.57
N ILE A 56 18.93 -6.52 3.75
CA ILE A 56 17.82 -6.85 4.64
C ILE A 56 17.10 -5.57 5.11
N GLN A 57 17.87 -4.56 5.54
CA GLN A 57 17.33 -3.30 6.04
C GLN A 57 16.62 -2.50 4.94
N GLU A 58 17.25 -2.35 3.77
CA GLU A 58 16.65 -1.68 2.61
C GLU A 58 15.36 -2.39 2.15
N HIS A 59 15.32 -3.73 2.18
CA HIS A 59 14.12 -4.48 1.84
C HIS A 59 13.00 -4.27 2.87
N ALA A 60 13.32 -4.29 4.17
CA ALA A 60 12.35 -4.05 5.24
C ALA A 60 11.71 -2.66 5.13
N HIS A 61 12.51 -1.62 4.88
CA HIS A 61 12.04 -0.24 4.70
C HIS A 61 11.16 -0.08 3.45
N ARG A 62 11.53 -0.72 2.34
CA ARG A 62 10.70 -0.71 1.12
C ARG A 62 9.34 -1.34 1.35
N LEU A 63 9.28 -2.51 2.00
CA LEU A 63 8.01 -3.18 2.31
C LEU A 63 7.12 -2.33 3.22
N HIS A 64 7.70 -1.71 4.26
CA HIS A 64 6.95 -0.81 5.14
C HIS A 64 6.41 0.41 4.38
N ALA A 65 7.22 1.03 3.52
CA ALA A 65 6.79 2.15 2.70
C ALA A 65 5.64 1.78 1.76
N MET A 66 5.68 0.59 1.13
CA MET A 66 4.59 0.10 0.27
C MET A 66 3.29 -0.10 1.05
N HIS A 67 3.35 -0.69 2.26
CA HIS A 67 2.17 -0.87 3.10
C HIS A 67 1.57 0.47 3.54
N ARG A 68 2.42 1.46 3.86
CA ARG A 68 1.97 2.82 4.21
C ARG A 68 1.33 3.54 3.02
N SER A 69 1.91 3.44 1.84
CA SER A 69 1.36 4.03 0.61
C SER A 69 0.05 3.35 0.19
N SER A 70 -0.08 2.04 0.42
CA SER A 70 -1.32 1.30 0.16
C SER A 70 -2.45 1.69 1.12
N ALA A 71 -2.13 2.01 2.39
CA ALA A 71 -3.09 2.53 3.35
C ALA A 71 -3.59 3.95 3.02
N MET A 72 -2.80 4.75 2.28
CA MET A 72 -3.21 6.07 1.77
C MET A 72 -3.97 6.00 0.44
N ALA A 73 -3.98 4.84 -0.23
CA ALA A 73 -4.72 4.62 -1.48
C ALA A 73 -6.19 4.22 -1.24
N SER A 74 -6.88 4.93 -0.35
CA SER A 74 -8.35 4.93 -0.28
C SER A 74 -8.92 6.30 -0.63
N PRO A 75 -9.13 6.61 -1.91
CA PRO A 75 -10.24 7.47 -2.32
C PRO A 75 -11.47 6.58 -2.51
N HIS A 76 -12.52 6.86 -1.74
CA HIS A 76 -13.91 6.46 -1.97
C HIS A 76 -14.18 5.62 -3.24
N LYS A 77 -14.23 4.29 -3.10
CA LYS A 77 -14.79 3.42 -4.15
C LYS A 77 -16.28 3.17 -3.88
N LYS A 78 -17.09 4.23 -4.02
CA LYS A 78 -18.45 4.11 -4.58
C LYS A 78 -18.32 4.42 -6.08
N MET A 79 -17.68 3.51 -6.82
CA MET A 79 -17.81 3.51 -8.27
C MET A 79 -19.14 2.86 -8.60
N ALA A 80 -20.18 3.70 -8.68
CA ALA A 80 -21.27 3.44 -9.60
C ALA A 80 -20.64 3.35 -10.99
N LEU A 81 -20.55 2.14 -11.51
CA LEU A 81 -20.23 1.87 -12.91
C LEU A 81 -21.44 2.35 -13.72
N VAL A 82 -21.55 3.66 -13.94
CA VAL A 82 -22.43 4.20 -14.98
C VAL A 82 -21.71 3.96 -16.29
N ASP A 83 -22.16 2.93 -16.97
CA ASP A 83 -21.76 2.57 -18.32
C ASP A 83 -22.19 3.70 -19.27
N TRP A 84 -21.21 4.49 -19.73
CA TRP A 84 -21.43 5.61 -20.64
C TRP A 84 -21.79 5.15 -22.06
N ARG A 85 -21.83 3.83 -22.33
CA ARG A 85 -22.15 3.28 -23.65
C ARG A 85 -23.64 3.16 -23.96
N THR A 86 -24.55 3.41 -23.02
CA THR A 86 -26.01 3.40 -23.28
C THR A 86 -26.59 4.81 -23.57
N ALA A 87 -25.76 5.84 -23.76
CA ALA A 87 -26.22 7.18 -24.13
C ALA A 87 -26.22 7.42 -25.65
N ARG A 88 -26.52 6.39 -26.46
CA ARG A 88 -26.69 6.54 -27.90
C ARG A 88 -27.79 5.62 -28.40
N CYS A 89 -29.05 6.01 -28.18
CA CYS A 89 -30.23 5.65 -28.98
C CYS A 89 -31.50 6.21 -28.31
N ALA A 90 -31.78 7.51 -28.49
CA ALA A 90 -33.14 8.06 -28.44
C ALA A 90 -33.14 9.53 -28.90
N ALA A 91 -32.48 9.82 -30.02
CA ALA A 91 -32.78 11.01 -30.79
C ALA A 91 -33.74 10.57 -31.89
N THR A 92 -35.04 10.73 -31.69
CA THR A 92 -35.94 11.32 -32.69
C THR A 92 -37.39 11.36 -32.20
N LYS A 93 -37.99 12.55 -32.39
CA LYS A 93 -39.41 12.80 -32.60
C LYS A 93 -40.32 12.58 -31.39
N ASP A 94 -40.54 13.65 -30.63
CA ASP A 94 -41.76 14.45 -30.77
C ASP A 94 -41.68 15.64 -29.82
N GLY A 95 -42.20 16.79 -30.28
CA GLY A 95 -42.08 18.06 -29.57
C GLY A 95 -42.74 18.03 -28.20
N PHE A 96 -41.96 18.32 -27.16
CA PHE A 96 -42.50 18.66 -25.85
C PHE A 96 -41.56 19.61 -25.11
N VAL A 97 -41.96 20.88 -25.05
CA VAL A 97 -41.40 21.89 -24.15
C VAL A 97 -42.18 21.81 -22.83
N PRO A 98 -41.48 21.74 -21.68
CA PRO A 98 -41.93 22.59 -20.59
C PRO A 98 -40.77 23.27 -19.85
N LYS A 99 -40.72 24.59 -20.00
CA LYS A 99 -40.77 25.59 -18.92
C LYS A 99 -40.57 25.03 -17.49
N ALA A 100 -39.41 25.27 -16.90
CA ALA A 100 -39.20 25.28 -15.45
C ALA A 100 -38.73 26.71 -15.10
N THR A 101 -39.62 27.64 -14.76
CA THR A 101 -40.21 27.92 -13.43
C THR A 101 -39.15 28.32 -12.39
N MET A 102 -39.06 29.64 -12.18
CA MET A 102 -38.46 30.35 -11.04
C MET A 102 -39.03 29.91 -9.69
N ILE A 103 -38.19 29.70 -8.67
CA ILE A 103 -38.39 29.95 -7.21
C ILE A 103 -36.95 30.07 -6.60
N VAL A 104 -36.35 31.23 -6.29
CA VAL A 104 -36.50 32.25 -5.22
C VAL A 104 -36.51 31.72 -3.76
N GLN A 105 -35.40 31.91 -3.03
CA GLN A 105 -35.27 32.42 -1.64
C GLN A 105 -33.90 31.97 -1.09
N ALA A 106 -32.92 32.81 -0.78
CA ALA A 106 -32.83 33.98 0.11
C ALA A 106 -32.06 33.63 1.40
N SER A 107 -30.98 34.40 1.66
CA SER A 107 -30.48 34.81 2.99
C SER A 107 -29.79 33.71 3.85
N PHE A 108 -28.69 33.93 4.60
CA PHE A 108 -28.10 35.15 5.15
C PHE A 108 -26.71 34.84 5.77
N ARG A 109 -25.84 35.86 5.71
CA ARG A 109 -24.77 36.31 6.64
C ARG A 109 -23.54 35.46 7.03
N LEU A 110 -22.41 36.06 6.62
CA LEU A 110 -21.12 36.17 7.32
C LEU A 110 -21.26 36.52 8.81
N HIS A 111 -20.35 35.96 9.62
CA HIS A 111 -19.78 36.60 10.81
C HIS A 111 -18.29 36.79 10.57
#